data_AF-A0A7K3Y4X0-F1
#
_entry.id   AF-A0A7K3Y4X0-F1
#
_cell.length_a   1.000
_cell.length_b   1.000
_cell.length_c   1.000
_cell.angle_alpha   90.00
_cell.angle_beta   90.00
_cell.angle_gamma   90.00
#
_symmetry.space_group_name_H-M   'P 1'
#
loop_
_entity.id
_entity.type
_entity.pdbx_description
1 polymer ?
#
loop_
_entity_poly.entity_id
_entity_poly.type
_entity_poly.pdbx_seq_one_letter_code
_entity_poly.pdbx_strand_id
1 'polypeptide(L)'
;MTAIALQPDQPFDLDLTLSCGQTFRWEKVEGWWQGTVEGRAIHIRQNEDLLTFSGADAGFIRDYFRLDQDLPTILSSIDRDPVISAAIHECRGLRLVRQQPWECLISYICATNTNIPAVKRRVALMAEQFGRSVDGPFGATYAFPEPEELA
;
A
#
# COMPACT_ATOMS: atom_id res chain seq x y z
N MET A 1 4.80 0.03 -19.21
CA MET A 1 3.89 0.64 -18.23
C MET A 1 2.49 0.17 -18.54
N THR A 2 1.74 -0.17 -17.50
CA THR A 2 0.36 -0.68 -17.56
C THR A 2 -0.55 0.36 -16.92
N ALA A 3 -1.84 0.33 -17.26
CA ALA A 3 -2.82 1.21 -16.64
C ALA A 3 -4.12 0.47 -16.26
N ILE A 4 -4.78 0.95 -15.21
CA ILE A 4 -6.14 0.57 -14.80
C ILE A 4 -7.00 1.84 -14.79
N ALA A 5 -8.06 1.86 -15.58
CA ALA A 5 -9.14 2.83 -15.43
C ALA A 5 -10.08 2.36 -14.32
N LEU A 6 -10.32 3.23 -13.35
CA LEU A 6 -11.28 3.06 -12.26
C LEU A 6 -12.68 3.36 -12.77
N GLN A 7 -13.66 2.61 -12.26
CA GLN A 7 -15.05 2.83 -12.59
C GLN A 7 -15.66 3.89 -11.67
N PRO A 8 -16.72 4.63 -12.07
CA PRO A 8 -17.33 5.67 -11.24
C PRO A 8 -17.82 5.18 -9.86
N ASP A 9 -18.18 3.90 -9.76
CA ASP A 9 -18.60 3.19 -8.54
C ASP A 9 -17.44 2.54 -7.77
N GLN A 10 -16.20 2.76 -8.22
CA GLN A 10 -14.96 2.25 -7.62
C GLN A 10 -14.11 3.40 -7.07
N PRO A 11 -14.59 4.14 -6.04
CA PRO A 11 -13.80 5.21 -5.43
C PRO A 11 -12.49 4.64 -4.91
N PHE A 12 -11.39 5.29 -5.25
CA PHE A 12 -10.06 4.94 -4.80
C PHE A 12 -9.19 6.20 -4.76
N ASP A 13 -8.46 6.37 -3.66
CA ASP A 13 -7.46 7.40 -3.50
C ASP A 13 -6.16 6.72 -3.03
N LEU A 14 -5.18 6.69 -3.93
CA LEU A 14 -3.87 6.06 -3.73
C LEU A 14 -3.07 6.78 -2.64
N ASP A 15 -3.15 8.11 -2.58
CA ASP A 15 -2.42 8.91 -1.61
C ASP A 15 -2.96 8.67 -0.21
N LEU A 16 -4.28 8.75 -0.02
CA LEU A 16 -4.92 8.42 1.26
C LEU A 16 -4.61 6.98 1.67
N THR A 17 -4.71 6.04 0.73
CA THR A 17 -4.47 4.61 1.00
C THR A 17 -3.03 4.32 1.45
N LEU A 18 -2.02 4.88 0.78
CA LEU A 18 -0.61 4.61 1.09
C LEU A 18 -0.04 5.48 2.22
N SER A 19 -0.69 6.60 2.55
CA SER A 19 -0.25 7.50 3.63
C SER A 19 -1.01 7.37 4.95
N CYS A 20 -2.11 6.60 5.02
CA CYS A 20 -2.91 6.45 6.24
C CYS A 20 -2.26 5.62 7.37
N GLY A 21 -1.00 5.21 7.22
CA GLY A 21 -0.24 4.50 8.26
C GLY A 21 -0.48 2.99 8.34
N GLN A 22 -1.19 2.40 7.37
CA GLN A 22 -1.42 0.94 7.30
C GLN A 22 -0.22 0.16 6.76
N THR A 23 0.67 0.81 6.00
CA THR A 23 1.90 0.21 5.46
C THR A 23 3.08 1.15 5.63
N PHE A 24 4.30 0.59 5.63
CA PHE A 24 5.52 1.35 5.93
C PHE A 24 6.57 1.32 4.81
N ARG A 25 6.37 0.50 3.77
CA ARG A 25 7.35 0.26 2.70
C ARG A 25 7.05 1.02 1.39
N TRP A 26 6.13 1.97 1.45
CA TRP A 26 5.82 2.89 0.37
C TRP A 26 6.44 4.26 0.62
N GLU A 27 7.04 4.80 -0.43
CA GLU A 27 7.65 6.13 -0.48
C GLU A 27 7.12 6.88 -1.70
N LYS A 28 6.92 8.20 -1.57
CA LYS A 28 6.48 9.06 -2.67
C LYS A 28 7.66 9.88 -3.18
N VAL A 29 8.05 9.67 -4.43
CA VAL A 29 9.15 10.35 -5.12
C VAL A 29 8.62 10.95 -6.42
N GLU A 30 8.78 12.26 -6.60
CA GLU A 30 8.37 12.98 -7.82
C GLU A 30 6.92 12.68 -8.28
N GLY A 31 6.00 12.54 -7.33
CA GLY A 31 4.58 12.28 -7.59
C GLY A 31 4.25 10.81 -7.90
N TRP A 32 5.22 9.90 -7.81
CA TRP A 32 5.01 8.47 -7.89
C TRP A 32 5.19 7.81 -6.54
N TRP A 33 4.41 6.76 -6.28
CA TRP A 33 4.65 5.84 -5.19
C TRP A 33 5.56 4.71 -5.66
N GLN A 34 6.59 4.45 -4.89
CA GLN A 34 7.49 3.31 -5.05
C GLN A 34 7.45 2.45 -3.79
N GLY A 35 7.42 1.14 -3.97
CA GLY A 35 7.41 0.20 -2.85
C GLY A 35 7.64 -1.23 -3.30
N THR A 36 8.06 -2.07 -2.36
CA THR A 36 8.28 -3.49 -2.61
C THR A 36 7.26 -4.31 -1.86
N VAL A 37 6.42 -5.04 -2.59
CA VAL A 37 5.33 -5.85 -2.03
C VAL A 37 5.45 -7.27 -2.57
N GLU A 38 5.49 -8.26 -1.67
CA GLU A 38 5.58 -9.68 -2.05
C GLU A 38 6.68 -9.98 -3.09
N GLY A 39 7.85 -9.38 -2.90
CA GLY A 39 9.00 -9.53 -3.81
C GLY A 39 8.86 -8.82 -5.16
N ARG A 40 7.92 -7.89 -5.31
CA ARG A 40 7.72 -7.09 -6.53
C ARG A 40 8.02 -5.62 -6.23
N ALA A 41 8.94 -5.03 -6.99
CA ALA A 41 9.21 -3.60 -6.94
C ALA A 41 8.18 -2.87 -7.81
N ILE A 42 7.25 -2.14 -7.19
CA ILE A 42 6.11 -1.50 -7.84
C ILE A 42 6.30 0.01 -7.88
N HIS A 43 6.12 0.58 -9.06
CA HIS A 43 6.07 2.02 -9.28
C HIS A 43 4.66 2.37 -9.76
N ILE A 44 3.92 3.20 -9.03
CA ILE A 44 2.51 3.47 -9.30
C ILE A 44 2.16 4.93 -9.03
N ARG A 45 1.27 5.50 -9.85
CA ARG A 45 0.70 6.83 -9.69
C ARG A 45 -0.77 6.81 -10.08
N GLN A 46 -1.56 7.61 -9.39
CA GLN A 46 -2.94 7.91 -9.76
C GLN A 46 -3.02 9.31 -10.39
N ASN A 47 -3.78 9.41 -11.48
CA ASN A 47 -4.26 10.68 -12.02
C ASN A 47 -5.76 10.55 -12.23
N GLU A 48 -6.55 11.22 -11.38
CA GLU A 48 -8.01 11.07 -11.33
C GLU A 48 -8.38 9.57 -11.27
N ASP A 49 -9.15 9.09 -12.25
CA ASP A 49 -9.62 7.71 -12.33
C ASP A 49 -8.63 6.76 -13.04
N LEU A 50 -7.39 7.19 -13.30
CA LEU A 50 -6.38 6.38 -13.99
C LEU A 50 -5.20 6.04 -13.08
N LEU A 51 -5.02 4.75 -12.79
CA LEU A 51 -3.82 4.21 -12.16
C LEU A 51 -2.82 3.80 -13.23
N THR A 52 -1.64 4.41 -13.25
CA THR A 52 -0.52 4.02 -14.12
C THR A 52 0.56 3.35 -13.27
N PHE A 53 1.06 2.19 -13.70
CA PHE A 53 2.03 1.43 -12.91
C PHE A 53 2.99 0.58 -13.74
N SER A 54 4.05 0.10 -13.09
CA SER A 54 5.00 -0.90 -13.57
C SER A 54 5.51 -1.77 -12.43
N GLY A 55 6.09 -2.93 -12.76
CA GLY A 55 6.64 -3.87 -11.77
C GLY A 55 5.65 -4.91 -11.23
N ALA A 56 4.38 -4.83 -11.63
CA ALA A 56 3.35 -5.84 -11.39
C ALA A 56 2.33 -5.86 -12.54
N ASP A 57 1.53 -6.92 -12.62
CA ASP A 57 0.39 -7.00 -13.53
C ASP A 57 -0.87 -6.36 -12.92
N ALA A 58 -1.89 -6.13 -13.77
CA ALA A 58 -3.13 -5.49 -13.34
C ALA A 58 -3.95 -6.31 -12.34
N GLY A 59 -3.85 -7.64 -12.37
CA GLY A 59 -4.51 -8.52 -11.42
C GLY A 59 -3.95 -8.32 -10.02
N PHE A 60 -2.62 -8.30 -9.90
CA PHE A 60 -1.94 -8.02 -8.63
C PHE A 60 -2.32 -6.65 -8.06
N ILE A 61 -2.30 -5.59 -8.87
CA ILE A 61 -2.65 -4.24 -8.40
C ILE A 61 -4.12 -4.17 -7.94
N ARG A 62 -5.04 -4.79 -8.68
CA ARG A 62 -6.46 -4.87 -8.28
C ARG A 62 -6.63 -5.60 -6.96
N ASP A 63 -5.93 -6.71 -6.78
CA ASP A 63 -6.00 -7.52 -5.57
C ASP A 63 -5.40 -6.78 -4.36
N TYR A 64 -4.17 -6.26 -4.50
CA TYR A 64 -3.45 -5.60 -3.42
C TYR A 64 -4.21 -4.39 -2.86
N PHE A 65 -4.76 -3.54 -3.73
CA PHE A 65 -5.55 -2.37 -3.33
C PHE A 65 -7.04 -2.67 -3.08
N ARG A 66 -7.44 -3.94 -3.09
CA ARG A 66 -8.82 -4.40 -2.89
C ARG A 66 -9.83 -3.70 -3.79
N LEU A 67 -9.47 -3.49 -5.06
CA LEU A 67 -10.33 -2.83 -6.03
C LEU A 67 -11.58 -3.67 -6.34
N ASP A 68 -11.57 -4.97 -6.04
CA ASP A 68 -12.70 -5.88 -6.11
C ASP A 68 -13.80 -5.63 -5.06
N GLN A 69 -13.53 -4.86 -4.00
CA GLN A 69 -14.51 -4.58 -2.95
C GLN A 69 -15.45 -3.43 -3.31
N ASP A 70 -16.74 -3.62 -3.03
CA ASP A 70 -17.77 -2.58 -3.07
C ASP A 70 -17.61 -1.62 -1.87
N LEU A 71 -16.70 -0.66 -2.04
CA LEU A 71 -16.43 0.37 -1.04
C LEU A 71 -17.67 1.24 -0.76
N PRO A 72 -18.48 1.68 -1.75
CA PRO A 72 -19.72 2.40 -1.47
C PRO A 72 -20.67 1.69 -0.49
N THR A 73 -20.91 0.39 -0.69
CA THR A 73 -21.76 -0.40 0.22
C THR A 73 -21.15 -0.51 1.62
N ILE A 74 -19.83 -0.72 1.71
CA ILE A 74 -19.12 -0.77 3.00
C ILE A 74 -19.26 0.57 3.74
N LEU A 75 -19.00 1.69 3.07
CA LEU A 75 -19.07 3.03 3.67
C LEU A 75 -20.50 3.36 4.12
N SER A 76 -21.51 3.05 3.29
CA SER A 76 -22.92 3.20 3.67
C SER A 76 -23.29 2.36 4.90
N SER A 77 -22.67 1.18 5.08
CA SER A 77 -22.97 0.32 6.23
C SER A 77 -22.48 0.88 7.58
N ILE A 78 -21.44 1.73 7.56
CA ILE A 78 -20.83 2.33 8.76
C ILE A 78 -21.22 3.81 8.97
N ASP A 79 -21.82 4.47 7.97
CA ASP A 79 -22.32 5.84 8.06
C ASP A 79 -23.55 5.92 8.97
N ARG A 80 -23.32 5.95 10.29
CA ARG A 80 -24.34 5.86 11.34
C ARG A 80 -24.46 7.11 12.19
N ASP A 81 -23.51 8.03 12.06
CA ASP A 81 -23.48 9.26 12.85
C ASP A 81 -22.71 10.37 12.11
N PRO A 82 -22.89 11.65 12.51
CA PRO A 82 -22.27 12.78 11.82
C PRO A 82 -20.74 12.78 11.83
N VAL A 83 -20.09 12.18 12.83
CA VAL A 83 -18.62 12.12 12.92
C VAL A 83 -18.10 11.13 11.88
N ILE A 84 -18.71 9.95 11.78
CA ILE A 84 -18.35 8.97 10.75
C ILE A 84 -18.69 9.50 9.36
N SER A 85 -19.83 10.17 9.18
CA SER A 85 -20.20 10.78 7.89
C SER A 85 -19.15 11.79 7.42
N ALA A 86 -18.67 12.65 8.32
CA ALA A 86 -17.59 13.59 8.02
C ALA A 86 -16.28 12.89 7.66
N ALA A 87 -15.90 11.84 8.40
CA ALA A 87 -14.70 11.05 8.11
C ALA A 87 -14.79 10.31 6.77
N ILE A 88 -15.96 9.78 6.41
CA ILE A 88 -16.19 9.14 5.10
C ILE A 88 -16.03 10.15 3.97
N HIS A 89 -16.55 11.37 4.13
CA HIS A 89 -16.42 12.42 3.14
C HIS A 89 -14.95 12.86 2.97
N GLU A 90 -14.23 13.07 4.07
CA GLU A 90 -12.83 13.50 4.05
C GLU A 90 -11.89 12.41 3.50
N CYS A 91 -12.13 11.15 3.88
CA CYS A 91 -11.27 10.01 3.51
C CYS A 91 -11.85 9.18 2.35
N ARG A 92 -12.70 9.76 1.50
CA ARG A 92 -13.38 9.03 0.43
C ARG A 92 -12.36 8.40 -0.52
N GLY A 93 -12.47 7.08 -0.73
CA GLY A 93 -11.54 6.33 -1.59
C GLY A 93 -10.35 5.70 -0.85
N LEU A 94 -10.18 5.97 0.44
CA LEU A 94 -9.25 5.21 1.28
C LEU A 94 -9.66 3.73 1.30
N ARG A 95 -8.71 2.84 0.96
CA ARG A 95 -8.91 1.38 1.00
C ARG A 95 -7.92 0.72 1.95
N LEU A 96 -8.33 -0.40 2.53
CA LEU A 96 -7.38 -1.31 3.15
C LEU A 96 -6.60 -2.04 2.06
N VAL A 97 -5.32 -2.30 2.28
CA VAL A 97 -4.52 -3.14 1.38
C VAL A 97 -4.56 -4.62 1.81
N ARG A 98 -4.22 -5.52 0.89
CA ARG A 98 -3.89 -6.92 1.20
C ARG A 98 -2.39 -7.06 1.45
N GLN A 99 -1.91 -6.51 2.56
CA GLN A 99 -0.49 -6.67 2.94
C GLN A 99 -0.21 -8.13 3.34
N GLN A 100 0.97 -8.64 2.97
CA GLN A 100 1.42 -9.97 3.34
C GLN A 100 1.46 -10.11 4.89
N PRO A 101 0.86 -11.17 5.48
CA PRO A 101 0.64 -11.24 6.93
C PRO A 101 1.90 -11.22 7.80
N TRP A 102 3.00 -11.81 7.33
CA TRP A 102 4.27 -11.84 8.04
C TRP A 102 4.94 -10.46 8.06
N GLU A 103 5.02 -9.79 6.91
CA GLU A 103 5.53 -8.42 6.83
C GLU A 103 4.69 -7.48 7.71
N CYS A 104 3.36 -7.63 7.69
CA CYS A 104 2.44 -6.87 8.54
C CYS A 104 2.75 -7.11 10.03
N LEU A 105 2.83 -8.37 10.47
CA LEU A 105 3.11 -8.74 11.85
C LEU A 105 4.42 -8.09 12.35
N ILE A 106 5.52 -8.27 11.62
CA ILE A 106 6.82 -7.74 12.03
C ILE A 106 6.83 -6.21 11.99
N SER A 107 6.23 -5.60 10.98
CA SER A 107 6.10 -4.15 10.89
C SER A 107 5.41 -3.56 12.11
N TYR A 108 4.32 -4.17 12.58
CA TYR A 108 3.58 -3.68 13.75
C TYR A 108 4.24 -4.03 15.09
N ILE A 109 5.02 -5.12 15.17
CA ILE A 109 5.94 -5.33 16.31
C ILE A 109 6.93 -4.16 16.39
N CYS A 110 7.54 -3.77 15.26
CA CYS A 110 8.46 -2.63 15.20
C CYS A 110 7.79 -1.28 15.46
N ALA A 111 6.46 -1.17 15.32
CA ALA A 111 5.66 0.04 15.51
C ALA A 111 5.29 0.32 16.97
N THR A 112 5.53 -0.61 17.88
CA THR A 112 5.20 -0.43 19.30
C THR A 112 6.02 0.70 19.93
N ASN A 113 5.32 1.66 20.56
CA ASN A 113 5.90 2.81 21.28
C ASN A 113 6.95 3.60 20.44
N THR A 114 6.63 3.87 19.17
CA THR A 114 7.52 4.63 18.27
C THR A 114 6.74 5.49 17.28
N ASN A 115 7.42 6.11 16.31
CA ASN A 115 6.84 6.98 15.30
C ASN A 115 7.01 6.42 13.88
N ILE A 116 6.18 6.88 12.93
CA ILE A 116 6.17 6.40 11.55
C ILE A 116 7.58 6.41 10.90
N PRO A 117 8.37 7.51 10.96
CA PRO A 117 9.72 7.51 10.39
C PRO A 117 10.63 6.41 10.96
N ALA A 118 10.56 6.15 12.26
CA ALA A 118 11.35 5.10 12.91
C ALA A 118 10.94 3.70 12.46
N VAL A 119 9.63 3.44 12.31
CA VAL A 119 9.13 2.15 11.80
C VAL A 119 9.57 1.93 10.36
N LYS A 120 9.33 2.92 9.48
CA LYS A 120 9.76 2.86 8.08
C LYS A 120 11.23 2.52 7.96
N ARG A 121 12.09 3.18 8.74
CA ARG A 121 13.53 2.93 8.75
C ARG A 121 13.88 1.52 9.23
N ARG A 122 13.29 1.03 10.33
CA ARG A 122 13.55 -0.32 10.85
C ARG A 122 13.15 -1.41 9.86
N VAL A 123 11.97 -1.27 9.27
CA VAL A 123 11.45 -2.22 8.27
C VAL A 123 12.32 -2.18 7.00
N ALA A 124 12.76 -1.00 6.55
CA ALA A 124 13.68 -0.86 5.42
C ALA A 124 15.03 -1.55 5.68
N LEU A 125 15.65 -1.29 6.85
CA LEU A 125 16.92 -1.92 7.22
C LEU A 125 16.82 -3.44 7.30
N MET A 126 15.69 -3.97 7.80
CA MET A 126 15.47 -5.41 7.85
C MET A 126 15.38 -6.03 6.45
N ALA A 127 14.68 -5.36 5.53
CA ALA A 127 14.64 -5.76 4.13
C ALA A 127 16.02 -5.67 3.46
N GLU A 128 16.77 -4.60 3.67
CA GLU A 128 18.12 -4.43 3.11
C GLU A 128 19.13 -5.47 3.62
N GLN A 129 19.04 -5.83 4.90
CA GLN A 129 20.02 -6.71 5.54
C GLN A 129 19.74 -8.20 5.30
N PHE A 130 18.46 -8.60 5.30
CA PHE A 130 18.07 -10.01 5.28
C PHE A 130 17.23 -10.39 4.06
N GLY A 131 16.69 -9.41 3.35
CA GLY A 131 15.85 -9.65 2.18
C GLY A 131 16.66 -9.92 0.92
N ARG A 132 16.10 -10.74 0.03
CA ARG A 132 16.63 -10.92 -1.32
C ARG A 132 16.52 -9.64 -2.15
N SER A 133 17.49 -9.42 -3.03
CA SER A 133 17.45 -8.32 -4.00
C SER A 133 16.32 -8.52 -5.02
N VAL A 134 15.67 -7.41 -5.40
CA VAL A 134 14.59 -7.34 -6.37
C VAL A 134 14.90 -6.21 -7.34
N ASP A 135 15.04 -6.53 -8.61
CA ASP A 135 15.17 -5.52 -9.66
C ASP A 135 13.81 -4.94 -10.02
N GLY A 136 13.77 -3.62 -10.22
CA GLY A 136 12.53 -2.89 -10.38
C GLY A 136 12.60 -1.67 -11.29
N PRO A 137 11.42 -1.10 -11.62
CA PRO A 137 11.30 0.09 -12.46
C PRO A 137 11.94 1.36 -11.88
N PHE A 138 12.27 1.38 -10.59
CA PHE A 138 12.96 2.48 -9.89
C PHE A 138 14.37 2.09 -9.40
N GLY A 139 14.93 1.00 -9.93
CA GLY A 139 16.22 0.44 -9.52
C GLY A 139 16.10 -0.79 -8.63
N ALA A 140 17.24 -1.27 -8.13
CA ALA A 140 17.30 -2.40 -7.23
C ALA A 140 16.76 -2.04 -5.84
N THR A 141 15.99 -2.95 -5.26
CA THR A 141 15.44 -2.88 -3.91
C THR A 141 15.52 -4.27 -3.27
N TYR A 142 14.91 -4.45 -2.10
CA TYR A 142 14.93 -5.71 -1.37
C TYR A 142 13.53 -6.16 -1.00
N ALA A 143 13.23 -7.45 -1.10
CA ALA A 143 12.01 -8.01 -0.54
C ALA A 143 12.03 -7.93 1.00
N PHE A 144 10.87 -8.06 1.65
CA PHE A 144 10.89 -8.29 3.09
C PHE A 144 11.34 -9.74 3.33
N PRO A 145 12.17 -10.01 4.34
CA PRO A 145 12.65 -11.36 4.58
C PRO A 145 11.51 -12.29 4.99
N GLU A 146 11.52 -13.51 4.45
CA GLU A 146 10.67 -14.61 4.90
C GLU A 146 11.08 -15.05 6.32
N PRO A 147 10.20 -15.74 7.08
CA PRO A 147 10.52 -16.18 8.44
C PRO A 147 11.84 -16.95 8.56
N GLU A 148 12.16 -17.80 7.58
CA GLU A 148 13.37 -18.62 7.57
C GLU A 148 14.65 -17.80 7.38
N GLU A 149 14.57 -16.61 6.78
CA GLU A 149 15.70 -15.70 6.57
C GLU A 149 16.05 -14.90 7.84
N LEU A 150 15.19 -14.97 8.87
CA LEU A 150 15.36 -14.31 10.17
C LEU A 150 15.61 -15.28 11.33
N ALA A 151 15.69 -16.60 11.06
CA ALA A 151 15.82 -17.66 12.06
C ALA A 151 17.28 -17.98 12.46
#